data_AF-A0A2M7ANF7-F1
#
_entry.id   AF-A0A2M7ANF7-F1
#
_cell.length_a   1.000
_cell.length_b   1.000
_cell.length_c   1.000
_cell.angle_alpha   90.00
_cell.angle_beta   90.00
_cell.angle_gamma   90.00
#
_symmetry.space_group_name_H-M   'P 1'
#
loop_
_entity.id
_entity.type
_entity.pdbx_description
1 polymer ?
#
loop_
_entity_poly.entity_id
_entity_poly.type
_entity_poly.pdbx_seq_one_letter_code
_entity_poly.pdbx_strand_id
1 'polypeptide(L)' 'MKKLTAADALDLSVPERIQLVEDIWDTIAVEADLVELTEEEKKIIDERLKAYHQNPNLGSPLEDVFKRIVSKK' A
#
# COMPACT_ATOMS: atom_id res chain seq x y z
N MET A 1 5.86 -28.75 -2.98
CA MET A 1 5.25 -27.60 -3.68
C MET A 1 6.33 -26.86 -4.45
N LYS A 2 6.10 -26.54 -5.73
CA LYS A 2 7.06 -25.77 -6.53
C LYS A 2 7.04 -24.32 -6.04
N LYS A 3 8.19 -23.74 -5.71
CA LYS A 3 8.30 -22.32 -5.37
C LYS A 3 8.17 -21.51 -6.67
N LEU A 4 7.11 -20.72 -6.77
CA LEU A 4 6.98 -19.69 -7.78
C LEU A 4 7.85 -18.49 -7.38
N THR A 5 8.54 -17.92 -8.36
CA THR A 5 9.39 -16.75 -8.22
C THR A 5 8.81 -15.60 -9.03
N ALA A 6 9.15 -14.36 -8.68
CA ALA A 6 8.75 -13.21 -9.48
C ALA A 6 9.29 -13.27 -10.92
N ALA A 7 10.40 -13.99 -11.14
CA ALA A 7 10.97 -14.19 -12.47
C ALA A 7 10.05 -15.02 -13.38
N ASP A 8 9.24 -15.92 -12.84
CA ASP A 8 8.29 -16.72 -13.61
C ASP A 8 7.16 -15.86 -14.23
N ALA A 9 6.90 -14.67 -13.66
CA ALA A 9 5.92 -13.72 -14.19
C ALA A 9 6.47 -12.90 -15.37
N LEU A 10 7.77 -12.97 -15.68
CA LEU A 10 8.38 -12.17 -16.76
C LEU A 10 7.93 -12.63 -18.15
N ASP A 11 7.48 -13.88 -18.28
CA ASP A 11 6.92 -14.43 -19.53
C ASP A 11 5.52 -13.85 -19.85
N LEU A 12 4.87 -13.21 -18.88
CA LEU A 12 3.59 -12.53 -19.06
C LEU A 12 3.77 -11.13 -19.65
N SER A 13 2.77 -10.65 -20.39
CA SER A 13 2.72 -9.25 -20.83
C SER A 13 2.57 -8.28 -19.65
N VAL A 14 2.85 -7.00 -19.85
CA VAL A 14 2.71 -5.97 -18.80
C VAL A 14 1.29 -5.97 -18.19
N PRO A 15 0.19 -5.97 -18.97
CA PRO A 15 -1.16 -6.03 -18.40
C PRO A 15 -1.40 -7.28 -17.56
N GLU A 16 -0.95 -8.45 -18.02
CA GLU A 16 -1.11 -9.71 -17.29
C GLU A 16 -0.32 -9.72 -15.99
N ARG A 17 0.87 -9.11 -15.96
CA ARG A 17 1.64 -8.93 -14.71
C ARG A 17 0.92 -8.02 -13.73
N ILE A 18 0.28 -6.95 -14.21
CA ILE A 18 -0.49 -6.03 -13.36
C ILE A 18 -1.68 -6.78 -12.76
N GLN A 19 -2.43 -7.53 -13.58
CA GLN A 19 -3.55 -8.34 -13.11
C GLN A 19 -3.09 -9.38 -12.07
N LEU A 20 -1.98 -10.07 -12.32
CA LEU A 20 -1.44 -11.04 -11.38
C LEU A 20 -1.05 -10.40 -10.04
N VAL A 21 -0.50 -9.19 -10.06
CA VAL A 21 -0.19 -8.44 -8.82
C VAL A 21 -1.47 -8.10 -8.06
N GLU A 22 -2.52 -7.66 -8.76
CA GLU A 22 -3.83 -7.37 -8.17
C GLU A 22 -4.44 -8.64 -7.54
N ASP A 23 -4.51 -9.74 -8.29
CA ASP A 23 -5.07 -11.00 -7.81
C ASP A 23 -4.33 -11.52 -6.57
N ILE A 24 -2.99 -11.44 -6.55
CA ILE A 24 -2.19 -11.80 -5.37
C ILE A 24 -2.52 -10.86 -4.21
N TRP A 25 -2.64 -9.56 -4.47
CA TRP A 25 -2.94 -8.58 -3.45
C TRP A 25 -4.32 -8.81 -2.82
N ASP A 26 -5.32 -9.19 -3.62
CA ASP A 26 -6.64 -9.57 -3.13
C ASP A 26 -6.58 -10.78 -2.19
N THR A 27 -5.76 -11.80 -2.49
CA THR A 27 -5.59 -12.93 -1.57
C THR A 27 -4.99 -12.54 -0.22
N ILE A 28 -4.05 -11.58 -0.22
CA ILE A 28 -3.40 -11.09 1.00
C ILE A 28 -4.37 -10.21 1.79
N ALA A 29 -5.14 -9.37 1.10
CA ALA A 29 -6.10 -8.47 1.73
C ALA A 29 -7.17 -9.25 2.51
N VAL A 30 -7.61 -10.41 2.01
CA VAL A 30 -8.55 -11.30 2.73
C VAL A 30 -7.95 -11.82 4.04
N GLU A 31 -6.63 -12.03 4.11
CA GLU A 31 -5.95 -12.47 5.33
C GLU A 31 -5.50 -11.30 6.22
N ALA A 32 -5.58 -10.06 5.75
CA ALA A 32 -5.09 -8.89 6.47
C ALA A 32 -5.84 -8.62 7.78
N ASP A 33 -7.12 -9.02 7.86
CA ASP A 33 -7.93 -8.96 9.09
C ASP A 33 -7.36 -9.84 10.22
N LEU A 34 -6.43 -10.75 9.92
CA LEU A 34 -5.75 -11.61 10.90
C LEU A 34 -4.53 -10.93 11.53
N VAL A 35 -4.07 -9.79 10.98
CA VAL A 35 -2.91 -9.06 11.51
C VAL A 35 -3.38 -8.10 12.59
N GLU A 36 -3.46 -8.59 13.83
CA GLU A 36 -3.73 -7.74 14.98
C GLU A 36 -2.56 -6.80 15.24
N LEU A 37 -2.84 -5.49 15.26
CA LEU A 37 -1.87 -4.49 15.70
C LEU A 37 -1.64 -4.63 17.21
N THR A 38 -0.38 -4.54 17.62
CA THR A 38 -0.01 -4.40 19.03
C THR A 38 -0.53 -3.09 19.60
N GLU A 39 -0.68 -3.01 20.92
CA GLU A 39 -1.12 -1.78 21.59
C GLU A 39 -0.11 -0.64 21.37
N GLU A 40 1.17 -0.96 21.28
CA GLU A 40 2.23 -0.01 20.96
C GLU A 40 2.07 0.59 19.56
N GLU A 41 1.76 -0.24 18.55
CA GLU A 41 1.53 0.23 17.18
C GLU A 41 0.28 1.09 17.07
N LYS A 42 -0.83 0.68 17.72
CA LYS A 42 -2.06 1.48 17.78
C LYS A 42 -1.80 2.85 18.40
N LYS A 43 -1.05 2.90 19.49
CA LYS A 43 -0.66 4.16 20.15
C LYS A 43 0.11 5.09 19.20
N ILE A 44 1.04 4.57 18.41
CA ILE A 44 1.79 5.37 17.42
C ILE A 44 0.83 5.94 16.37
N ILE A 45 -0.14 5.16 15.90
CA ILE A 45 -1.14 5.61 14.93
C ILE A 45 -2.00 6.73 15.53
N ASP A 46 -2.48 6.56 16.77
CA ASP A 46 -3.28 7.57 17.48
C ASP A 46 -2.50 8.88 17.67
N GLU A 47 -1.22 8.81 18.05
CA GLU A 47 -0.35 9.97 18.20
C GLU A 47 -0.18 10.71 16.87
N ARG A 48 0.04 9.99 15.77
CA ARG A 48 0.18 10.55 14.42
C ARG A 48 -1.13 11.19 13.94
N LEU A 49 -2.27 10.53 14.17
CA LEU A 49 -3.59 11.07 13.82
C LEU A 49 -3.90 12.33 14.62
N LYS A 50 -3.58 12.34 15.92
CA LYS A 50 -3.75 13.54 16.76
C LYS A 50 -2.89 14.70 16.27
N ALA A 51 -1.63 14.45 15.93
CA ALA A 51 -0.74 15.46 15.37
C ALA A 51 -1.28 16.03 14.05
N TYR A 52 -1.81 15.17 13.17
CA TYR A 52 -2.45 15.59 11.94
C TYR A 52 -3.71 16.44 12.19
N HIS A 53 -4.59 16.04 13.10
CA HIS A 53 -5.79 16.82 13.43
C HIS A 53 -5.45 18.19 14.05
N GLN A 54 -4.36 18.28 14.81
CA GLN A 54 -3.89 19.55 15.38
C GLN A 54 -3.25 20.45 14.32
N ASN A 55 -2.66 19.89 13.27
CA ASN A 55 -2.07 20.65 12.17
C ASN A 55 -2.29 19.94 10.82
N PRO A 56 -3.47 20.13 10.20
CA PRO A 56 -3.83 19.45 8.94
C PRO A 56 -2.90 19.78 7.77
N ASN A 57 -2.18 20.91 7.85
CA ASN A 57 -1.26 21.38 6.81
C ASN A 57 0.09 20.65 6.81
N LEU A 58 0.34 19.73 7.76
CA LEU A 58 1.54 18.88 7.75
C LEU A 58 1.48 17.80 6.65
N GLY A 59 0.27 17.51 6.14
CA GLY A 59 0.04 16.59 5.03
C GLY A 59 -0.24 17.31 3.72
N SER A 60 -0.30 16.55 2.63
CA SER A 60 -0.93 17.01 1.38
C SER A 60 -2.08 16.08 1.04
N PRO A 61 -3.19 16.61 0.51
CA PRO A 61 -4.20 15.78 -0.14
C PRO A 61 -3.55 14.85 -1.17
N LEU A 62 -4.05 13.62 -1.27
CA LEU A 62 -3.50 12.60 -2.16
C LEU A 62 -3.45 13.09 -3.62
N GLU A 63 -4.48 13.81 -4.06
CA GLU A 63 -4.54 14.45 -5.37
C GLU A 63 -3.36 15.39 -5.63
N ASP A 64 -2.96 16.18 -4.64
CA ASP A 64 -1.83 17.11 -4.76
C ASP A 64 -0.49 16.39 -4.74
N VAL A 65 -0.39 15.27 -4.01
CA VAL A 65 0.78 14.37 -4.08
C VAL A 65 0.91 13.78 -5.49
N PHE A 66 -0.18 13.24 -6.05
CA PHE A 66 -0.17 12.68 -7.41
C PHE A 66 0.18 13.73 -8.45
N LYS A 67 -0.41 14.92 -8.38
CA LYS A 67 -0.05 16.05 -9.27
C LYS A 67 1.46 16.31 -9.24
N ARG A 68 2.08 16.40 -8.06
CA ARG A 68 3.54 16.62 -7.94
C ARG A 68 4.39 15.49 -8.53
N ILE A 69 3.97 14.23 -8.37
CA ILE A 69 4.71 13.08 -8.90
C ILE A 69 4.63 13.05 -10.43
N VAL A 70 3.44 13.29 -10.98
CA VAL A 70 3.19 13.23 -12.43
C VAL A 70 3.72 14.47 -13.15
N SER A 71 3.73 15.64 -12.51
CA SER A 71 4.23 16.90 -13.10
C SER A 71 5.75 16.99 -13.19
N LYS A 72 6.50 16.05 -12.60
CA LYS A 72 7.98 15.99 -12.67
C LYS A 72 8.51 15.27 -13.93
N LYS A 73 7.68 15.13 -14.97
CA LYS A 73 8.09 14.62 -16.28
C LYS A 73 8.65 15.72 -17.17
#